data_AF-A0A132GT27-F1
#
_entry.id   AF-A0A132GT27-F1
#
_cell.length_a   1.000
_cell.length_b   1.000
_cell.length_c   1.000
_cell.angle_alpha   90.00
_cell.angle_beta   90.00
_cell.angle_gamma   90.00
#
_symmetry.space_group_name_H-M   'P 1'
#
loop_
_entity.id
_entity.type
_entity.pdbx_description
1 polymer ?
#
loop_
_entity_poly.entity_id
_entity_poly.type
_entity_poly.pdbx_seq_one_letter_code
_entity_poly.pdbx_strand_id
1 'polypeptide(L)'
;MCNHTYKNNNTQHCEWEQMFSSIQMEKVSHEELPHDSKGKCIFHSADLQWKRDNNFSQWLKKLVLLLDKRDDVIELDDIILVGNSLMEKQDPKYRFRTNAENELYCIVLENLLCSHAIVLRNAVLEDPLILERCCFKNDLIITDCFFNKGLSINHLTIGQDLQILNCYFKNNIVTDSDNTVYGCWYINNSTFTGDSSFSGMTIHDHCIIDYNNFNQIESNTNFNCHFGSGLEFRNNKSTDIGFDCCNFYYDSIFYDFDVSGKFLMTQPMIGGQLKFVGSEKKPLFNPQTIIEISSDNFDENGLITFDYCNLIDLGTVFIANCRDLEMEERIRILPSCKVDRLTIVHVYKPYKELKSNIIEDLAHLITRYFRYWHSINLSVNIVRDRAASCIKVIFKTTDEITEEHFHRLLKEFPATVCNHIDDTPEAEDIRYTLQDILNRIRICKGLSRQEEKELLTFNFNYNIMAKDIKLEKSQVGMLVMGTGHNIQNNHVEQTYQSDKFNFDVLKHELEKVANGIQEYQNHGIIDNKQLEQIVQAVEEKNERLVIQRLKKVPIAFLKFAKDVGANLLADIIQETIGL
;
A
#
# COMPACT_ATOMS: atom_id res chain seq x y z
N MET A 1 8.78 -20.39 -30.47
CA MET A 1 8.73 -21.87 -30.66
C MET A 1 9.48 -22.25 -31.94
N CYS A 2 10.72 -22.68 -31.75
CA CYS A 2 11.63 -23.18 -32.77
C CYS A 2 11.01 -24.36 -33.56
N ASN A 3 10.92 -24.26 -34.91
CA ASN A 3 10.21 -25.19 -35.81
C ASN A 3 11.05 -26.37 -36.35
N HIS A 4 12.20 -26.66 -35.74
CA HIS A 4 13.17 -27.61 -36.28
C HIS A 4 12.65 -29.04 -36.07
N THR A 5 12.44 -29.76 -37.17
CA THR A 5 11.96 -31.15 -37.20
C THR A 5 12.78 -31.95 -38.19
N TYR A 6 13.36 -33.08 -37.77
CA TYR A 6 14.30 -33.86 -38.59
C TYR A 6 13.63 -34.74 -39.68
N LYS A 7 12.30 -34.76 -39.75
CA LYS A 7 11.57 -35.76 -40.55
C LYS A 7 11.39 -35.45 -42.04
N ASN A 8 11.94 -34.36 -42.57
CA ASN A 8 11.95 -34.08 -44.01
C ASN A 8 13.22 -33.30 -44.39
N ASN A 9 13.85 -33.68 -45.52
CA ASN A 9 15.17 -33.23 -46.04
C ASN A 9 15.38 -31.71 -46.26
N ASN A 10 14.57 -30.81 -45.69
CA ASN A 10 14.60 -29.36 -45.95
C ASN A 10 14.55 -28.49 -44.67
N THR A 11 14.92 -28.99 -43.50
CA THR A 11 14.86 -28.23 -42.24
C THR A 11 16.26 -27.89 -41.69
N GLN A 12 16.44 -26.64 -41.25
CA GLN A 12 17.65 -26.19 -40.54
C GLN A 12 17.95 -27.13 -39.36
N HIS A 13 19.21 -27.53 -39.19
CA HIS A 13 19.63 -28.31 -38.01
C HIS A 13 19.53 -27.45 -36.75
N CYS A 14 19.08 -28.05 -35.65
CA CYS A 14 19.05 -27.41 -34.33
C CYS A 14 20.45 -26.89 -33.98
N GLU A 15 20.58 -25.63 -33.55
CA GLU A 15 21.88 -25.02 -33.25
C GLU A 15 22.62 -25.75 -32.13
N TRP A 16 21.91 -26.20 -31.09
CA TRP A 16 22.46 -27.05 -30.03
C TRP A 16 23.03 -28.36 -30.57
N GLU A 17 22.40 -28.94 -31.58
CA GLU A 17 22.86 -30.19 -32.19
C GLU A 17 24.14 -29.99 -33.01
N GLN A 18 24.21 -28.92 -33.78
CA GLN A 18 25.44 -28.52 -34.48
C GLN A 18 26.57 -28.25 -33.48
N MET A 19 26.24 -27.58 -32.37
CA MET A 19 27.19 -27.23 -31.33
C MET A 19 27.73 -28.48 -30.61
N PHE A 20 26.87 -29.39 -30.13
CA PHE A 20 27.31 -30.65 -29.53
C PHE A 20 28.15 -31.49 -30.51
N SER A 21 27.75 -31.56 -31.79
CA SER A 21 28.50 -32.26 -32.82
C SER A 21 29.90 -31.66 -33.04
N SER A 22 30.00 -30.32 -33.05
CA SER A 22 31.29 -29.62 -33.22
C SER A 22 32.25 -29.86 -32.05
N ILE A 23 31.72 -30.03 -30.82
CA ILE A 23 32.50 -30.28 -29.61
C ILE A 23 33.01 -31.73 -29.55
N GLN A 24 32.24 -32.67 -30.09
CA GLN A 24 32.65 -34.08 -30.12
C GLN A 24 33.87 -34.34 -31.01
N MET A 25 34.06 -33.55 -32.08
CA MET A 25 35.25 -33.66 -32.93
C MET A 25 36.56 -33.40 -32.17
N GLU A 26 36.50 -32.70 -31.03
CA GLU A 26 37.68 -32.35 -30.21
C GLU A 26 37.98 -33.36 -29.08
N LYS A 27 37.04 -34.24 -28.67
CA LYS A 27 37.14 -34.98 -27.38
C LYS A 27 37.04 -36.51 -27.38
N VAL A 28 36.95 -37.18 -28.54
CA VAL A 28 36.93 -38.67 -28.64
C VAL A 28 35.88 -39.32 -27.72
N SER A 29 34.67 -38.74 -27.63
CA SER A 29 33.49 -39.40 -27.04
C SER A 29 32.25 -39.04 -27.85
N HIS A 30 31.55 -40.04 -28.37
CA HIS A 30 30.32 -39.89 -29.15
C HIS A 30 29.08 -39.98 -28.26
N GLU A 31 28.73 -38.88 -27.60
CA GLU A 31 27.44 -38.77 -26.90
C GLU A 31 26.52 -37.82 -27.69
N GLU A 32 25.79 -38.38 -28.65
CA GLU A 32 24.79 -37.67 -29.46
C GLU A 32 23.65 -37.14 -28.58
N LEU A 33 23.16 -35.94 -28.89
CA LEU A 33 21.96 -35.41 -28.24
C LEU A 33 20.77 -36.31 -28.58
N PRO A 34 19.98 -36.78 -27.58
CA PRO A 34 18.84 -37.63 -27.86
C PRO A 34 17.73 -36.85 -28.55
N HIS A 35 17.02 -37.53 -29.46
CA HIS A 35 15.86 -37.00 -30.19
C HIS A 35 14.58 -37.76 -29.89
N ASP A 36 13.47 -37.03 -29.86
CA ASP A 36 12.14 -37.62 -29.68
C ASP A 36 11.62 -38.28 -30.96
N SER A 37 10.43 -38.88 -30.88
CA SER A 37 9.76 -39.53 -32.02
C SER A 37 9.44 -38.58 -33.21
N LYS A 38 9.51 -37.27 -33.00
CA LYS A 38 9.30 -36.20 -33.99
C LYS A 38 10.62 -35.61 -34.51
N GLY A 39 11.76 -36.10 -34.03
CA GLY A 39 13.09 -35.62 -34.40
C GLY A 39 13.46 -34.28 -33.76
N LYS A 40 12.86 -33.92 -32.62
CA LYS A 40 13.29 -32.75 -31.82
C LYS A 40 14.30 -33.19 -30.76
N CYS A 41 15.36 -32.39 -30.54
CA CYS A 41 16.35 -32.67 -29.51
C CYS A 41 15.76 -32.50 -28.09
N ILE A 42 16.51 -32.95 -27.07
CA ILE A 42 16.09 -32.93 -25.67
C ILE A 42 15.68 -31.55 -25.13
N PHE A 43 16.26 -30.46 -25.63
CA PHE A 43 15.93 -29.10 -25.19
C PHE A 43 14.62 -28.57 -25.79
N HIS A 44 14.29 -28.99 -27.02
CA HIS A 44 13.16 -28.45 -27.80
C HIS A 44 11.97 -29.40 -27.95
N SER A 45 12.08 -30.65 -27.51
CA SER A 45 10.93 -31.56 -27.47
C SER A 45 9.80 -30.97 -26.61
N ALA A 46 8.56 -31.25 -26.97
CA ALA A 46 7.39 -30.93 -26.15
C ALA A 46 6.93 -32.14 -25.30
N ASP A 47 7.55 -33.31 -25.47
CA ASP A 47 7.23 -34.52 -24.72
C ASP A 47 7.96 -34.50 -23.38
N LEU A 48 7.25 -34.04 -22.34
CA LEU A 48 7.81 -33.89 -20.99
C LEU A 48 8.25 -35.23 -20.40
N GLN A 49 7.48 -36.31 -20.60
CA GLN A 49 7.82 -37.62 -20.05
C GLN A 49 9.08 -38.18 -20.72
N TRP A 50 9.14 -38.10 -22.05
CA TRP A 50 10.34 -38.52 -22.78
C TRP A 50 11.60 -37.75 -22.34
N LYS A 51 11.50 -36.43 -22.08
CA LYS A 51 12.62 -35.65 -21.53
C LYS A 51 13.08 -36.15 -20.15
N ARG A 52 12.14 -36.56 -19.28
CA ARG A 52 12.45 -37.15 -17.97
C ARG A 52 13.17 -38.47 -18.11
N ASP A 53 12.61 -39.37 -18.93
CA ASP A 53 13.18 -40.70 -19.20
C ASP A 53 14.59 -40.60 -19.82
N ASN A 54 14.90 -39.50 -20.50
CA ASN A 54 16.21 -39.20 -21.08
C ASN A 54 17.08 -38.27 -20.22
N ASN A 55 16.78 -38.11 -18.93
CA ASN A 55 17.58 -37.35 -17.96
C ASN A 55 17.87 -35.88 -18.35
N PHE A 56 16.83 -35.12 -18.72
CA PHE A 56 16.95 -33.72 -19.12
C PHE A 56 17.89 -32.86 -18.25
N SER A 57 17.78 -32.91 -16.92
CA SER A 57 18.59 -32.07 -16.03
C SER A 57 20.10 -32.34 -16.17
N GLN A 58 20.50 -33.58 -16.45
CA GLN A 58 21.91 -33.91 -16.70
C GLN A 58 22.39 -33.34 -18.04
N TRP A 59 21.56 -33.37 -19.07
CA TRP A 59 21.85 -32.75 -20.35
C TRP A 59 21.94 -31.22 -20.25
N LEU A 60 21.08 -30.59 -19.45
CA LEU A 60 21.14 -29.15 -19.19
C LEU A 60 22.44 -28.77 -18.48
N LYS A 61 22.81 -29.49 -17.40
CA LYS A 61 24.08 -29.26 -16.70
C LYS A 61 25.28 -29.45 -17.63
N LYS A 62 25.25 -30.49 -18.47
CA LYS A 62 26.30 -30.75 -19.46
C LYS A 62 26.38 -29.62 -20.49
N LEU A 63 25.25 -29.12 -20.97
CA LEU A 63 25.22 -28.01 -21.93
C LEU A 63 25.87 -26.77 -21.34
N VAL A 64 25.49 -26.36 -20.13
CA VAL A 64 26.09 -25.19 -19.45
C VAL A 64 27.60 -25.37 -19.28
N LEU A 65 28.06 -26.54 -18.82
CA LEU A 65 29.50 -26.82 -18.65
C LEU A 65 30.28 -26.88 -19.97
N LEU A 66 29.62 -27.13 -21.08
CA LEU A 66 30.22 -27.11 -22.41
C LEU A 66 30.33 -25.68 -22.93
N LEU A 67 29.27 -24.88 -22.80
CA LEU A 67 29.23 -23.47 -23.17
C LEU A 67 30.22 -22.64 -22.35
N ASP A 68 30.34 -22.91 -21.05
CA ASP A 68 31.27 -22.22 -20.15
C ASP A 68 32.76 -22.38 -20.54
N LYS A 69 33.08 -23.27 -21.48
CA LYS A 69 34.45 -23.45 -21.98
C LYS A 69 34.73 -22.72 -23.29
N ARG A 70 33.69 -22.19 -23.93
CA ARG A 70 33.76 -21.75 -25.33
C ARG A 70 33.26 -20.33 -25.53
N ASP A 71 32.18 -19.98 -24.83
CA ASP A 71 31.46 -18.74 -25.07
C ASP A 71 31.64 -17.79 -23.90
N ASP A 72 31.80 -16.50 -24.21
CA ASP A 72 31.91 -15.44 -23.21
C ASP A 72 30.59 -15.21 -22.46
N VAL A 73 29.47 -15.57 -23.10
CA VAL A 73 28.10 -15.52 -22.57
C VAL A 73 27.35 -16.78 -23.00
N ILE A 74 26.63 -17.39 -22.05
CA ILE A 74 25.85 -18.61 -22.22
C ILE A 74 24.38 -18.22 -22.36
N GLU A 75 23.88 -18.20 -23.61
CA GLU A 75 22.47 -17.90 -23.89
C GLU A 75 21.64 -19.19 -23.97
N LEU A 76 20.62 -19.29 -23.12
CA LEU A 76 19.67 -20.39 -23.02
C LEU A 76 18.28 -19.89 -23.44
N ASP A 77 18.02 -19.90 -24.73
CA ASP A 77 16.82 -19.32 -25.32
C ASP A 77 15.78 -20.38 -25.71
N ASP A 78 14.48 -20.07 -25.52
CA ASP A 78 13.34 -20.87 -25.99
C ASP A 78 13.30 -22.32 -25.45
N ILE A 79 13.87 -22.57 -24.26
CA ILE A 79 13.96 -23.91 -23.66
C ILE A 79 12.73 -24.23 -22.82
N ILE A 80 12.24 -25.47 -22.93
CA ILE A 80 11.25 -26.02 -21.99
C ILE A 80 11.98 -26.88 -20.95
N LEU A 81 12.02 -26.38 -19.73
CA LEU A 81 12.72 -26.98 -18.60
C LEU A 81 11.78 -27.95 -17.84
N VAL A 82 12.24 -29.19 -17.64
CA VAL A 82 11.48 -30.25 -16.95
C VAL A 82 12.37 -31.02 -15.98
N GLY A 83 11.83 -31.34 -14.81
CA GLY A 83 12.54 -32.05 -13.75
C GLY A 83 12.47 -33.56 -13.94
N ASN A 84 13.54 -34.25 -13.62
CA ASN A 84 13.60 -35.73 -13.56
C ASN A 84 13.83 -36.24 -12.13
N SER A 85 14.09 -35.37 -11.15
CA SER A 85 14.25 -35.74 -9.74
C SER A 85 12.90 -35.72 -9.04
N LEU A 86 12.53 -36.79 -8.35
CA LEU A 86 11.32 -36.83 -7.53
C LEU A 86 11.59 -36.06 -6.24
N MET A 87 10.82 -35.02 -5.98
CA MET A 87 10.87 -34.25 -4.75
C MET A 87 9.94 -34.90 -3.73
N GLU A 88 10.46 -35.24 -2.54
CA GLU A 88 9.60 -35.65 -1.45
C GLU A 88 8.68 -34.48 -1.09
N LYS A 89 7.35 -34.71 -1.10
CA LYS A 89 6.31 -33.70 -0.85
C LYS A 89 6.44 -32.97 0.50
N GLN A 90 7.35 -33.43 1.36
CA GLN A 90 7.48 -33.00 2.75
C GLN A 90 8.81 -32.35 3.08
N ASP A 91 9.78 -32.23 2.15
CA ASP A 91 11.03 -31.54 2.49
C ASP A 91 10.70 -30.08 2.82
N PRO A 92 10.75 -29.69 4.12
CA PRO A 92 10.30 -28.38 4.54
C PRO A 92 11.22 -27.26 4.01
N LYS A 93 12.41 -27.61 3.51
CA LYS A 93 13.33 -26.70 2.83
C LYS A 93 12.73 -26.16 1.52
N TYR A 94 11.90 -26.95 0.84
CA TYR A 94 11.32 -26.58 -0.46
C TYR A 94 9.82 -26.31 -0.33
N ARG A 95 9.47 -25.07 0.00
CA ARG A 95 8.08 -24.62 0.19
C ARG A 95 7.39 -24.29 -1.13
N PHE A 96 7.08 -25.30 -1.93
CA PHE A 96 6.25 -25.11 -3.12
C PHE A 96 4.78 -25.42 -2.79
N ARG A 97 3.86 -24.50 -3.15
CA ARG A 97 2.42 -24.80 -3.10
C ARG A 97 2.10 -25.82 -4.18
N THR A 98 1.95 -27.08 -3.79
CA THR A 98 1.60 -28.15 -4.74
C THR A 98 0.28 -28.76 -4.36
N ASN A 99 -0.60 -28.98 -5.34
CA ASN A 99 -1.80 -29.79 -5.14
C ASN A 99 -1.36 -31.21 -4.73
N ALA A 100 -1.94 -31.71 -3.63
CA ALA A 100 -1.44 -32.85 -2.86
C ALA A 100 -1.36 -34.20 -3.60
N GLU A 101 -1.83 -34.32 -4.84
CA GLU A 101 -2.11 -35.60 -5.49
C GLU A 101 -1.06 -36.04 -6.53
N ASN A 102 -0.24 -35.14 -7.10
CA ASN A 102 0.73 -35.52 -8.15
C ASN A 102 2.16 -35.71 -7.60
N GLU A 103 2.93 -36.62 -8.20
CA GLU A 103 4.38 -36.67 -8.03
C GLU A 103 4.98 -35.31 -8.44
N LEU A 104 5.82 -34.74 -7.57
CA LEU A 104 6.48 -33.47 -7.86
C LEU A 104 7.88 -33.78 -8.40
N TYR A 105 8.05 -33.65 -9.72
CA TYR A 105 9.38 -33.63 -10.31
C TYR A 105 10.00 -32.24 -10.13
N CYS A 106 11.32 -32.17 -9.97
CA CYS A 106 12.08 -30.92 -9.91
C CYS A 106 13.38 -30.98 -10.70
N ILE A 107 13.87 -29.80 -11.07
CA ILE A 107 15.17 -29.59 -11.68
C ILE A 107 16.10 -29.11 -10.58
N VAL A 108 17.11 -29.92 -10.24
CA VAL A 108 18.09 -29.56 -9.22
C VAL A 108 19.42 -29.28 -9.90
N LEU A 109 19.84 -28.02 -9.87
CA LEU A 109 21.18 -27.62 -10.24
C LEU A 109 21.98 -27.43 -8.96
N GLU A 110 22.82 -28.42 -8.66
CA GLU A 110 23.67 -28.43 -7.47
C GLU A 110 25.15 -28.27 -7.84
N ASN A 111 25.86 -27.46 -7.05
CA ASN A 111 27.31 -27.26 -7.14
C ASN A 111 27.75 -26.90 -8.57
N LEU A 112 26.96 -26.07 -9.25
CA LEU A 112 27.29 -25.57 -10.58
C LEU A 112 28.21 -24.37 -10.44
N LEU A 113 29.43 -24.48 -10.97
CA LEU A 113 30.35 -23.36 -11.14
C LEU A 113 30.31 -22.94 -12.61
N CYS A 114 30.01 -21.66 -12.85
CA CYS A 114 30.01 -21.06 -14.17
C CYS A 114 30.91 -19.82 -14.15
N SER A 115 31.89 -19.77 -15.04
CA SER A 115 32.80 -18.62 -15.14
C SER A 115 32.26 -17.51 -16.02
N HIS A 116 31.36 -17.83 -16.95
CA HIS A 116 30.75 -16.88 -17.88
C HIS A 116 29.34 -16.46 -17.45
N ALA A 117 28.84 -15.38 -18.05
CA ALA A 117 27.49 -14.90 -17.79
C ALA A 117 26.46 -15.89 -18.36
N ILE A 118 25.36 -16.10 -17.66
CA ILE A 118 24.24 -16.93 -18.13
C ILE A 118 23.02 -16.04 -18.37
N VAL A 119 22.43 -16.18 -19.54
CA VAL A 119 21.17 -15.55 -19.90
C VAL A 119 20.15 -16.64 -20.19
N LEU A 120 19.11 -16.76 -19.38
CA LEU A 120 17.95 -17.61 -19.62
C LEU A 120 16.80 -16.75 -20.15
N ARG A 121 16.40 -16.96 -21.41
CA ARG A 121 15.40 -16.13 -22.09
C ARG A 121 14.26 -16.97 -22.67
N ASN A 122 13.03 -16.44 -22.59
CA ASN A 122 11.84 -17.07 -23.18
C ASN A 122 11.61 -18.53 -22.75
N ALA A 123 12.10 -18.89 -21.56
CA ALA A 123 12.05 -20.27 -21.09
C ALA A 123 10.74 -20.56 -20.37
N VAL A 124 10.26 -21.80 -20.49
CA VAL A 124 9.10 -22.29 -19.75
C VAL A 124 9.56 -23.36 -18.77
N LEU A 125 9.34 -23.14 -17.48
CA LEU A 125 9.70 -24.07 -16.41
C LEU A 125 8.44 -24.82 -15.95
N GLU A 126 8.30 -26.06 -16.41
CA GLU A 126 7.16 -26.93 -16.11
C GLU A 126 7.24 -27.55 -14.71
N ASP A 127 8.46 -27.71 -14.21
CA ASP A 127 8.78 -28.26 -12.90
C ASP A 127 9.55 -27.22 -12.06
N PRO A 128 9.55 -27.32 -10.71
CA PRO A 128 10.26 -26.36 -9.89
C PRO A 128 11.77 -26.40 -10.19
N LEU A 129 12.41 -25.23 -10.20
CA LEU A 129 13.85 -25.10 -10.33
C LEU A 129 14.47 -24.85 -8.96
N ILE A 130 15.45 -25.66 -8.59
CA ILE A 130 16.22 -25.53 -7.36
C ILE A 130 17.67 -25.24 -7.76
N LEU A 131 18.16 -24.06 -7.37
CA LEU A 131 19.57 -23.68 -7.46
C LEU A 131 20.18 -23.85 -6.07
N GLU A 132 21.08 -24.80 -5.91
CA GLU A 132 21.71 -25.13 -4.63
C GLU A 132 23.23 -25.02 -4.76
N ARG A 133 23.86 -24.18 -3.93
CA ARG A 133 25.33 -24.02 -3.89
C ARG A 133 25.93 -23.72 -5.26
N CYS A 134 25.20 -22.95 -6.08
CA CYS A 134 25.69 -22.54 -7.39
C CYS A 134 26.55 -21.28 -7.28
N CYS A 135 27.59 -21.20 -8.08
CA CYS A 135 28.50 -20.06 -8.14
C CYS A 135 28.62 -19.58 -9.59
N PHE A 136 28.06 -18.41 -9.88
CA PHE A 136 28.18 -17.75 -11.17
C PHE A 136 29.15 -16.58 -10.97
N LYS A 137 30.32 -16.63 -11.63
CA LYS A 137 31.34 -15.57 -11.45
C LYS A 137 30.94 -14.25 -12.08
N ASN A 138 30.10 -14.30 -13.11
CA ASN A 138 29.54 -13.14 -13.80
C ASN A 138 28.01 -13.13 -13.62
N ASP A 139 27.29 -12.55 -14.57
CA ASP A 139 25.85 -12.31 -14.45
C ASP A 139 25.01 -13.59 -14.54
N LEU A 140 23.89 -13.58 -13.82
CA LEU A 140 22.76 -14.48 -14.05
C LEU A 140 21.54 -13.64 -14.40
N ILE A 141 21.14 -13.70 -15.67
CA ILE A 141 20.02 -12.95 -16.22
C ILE A 141 18.90 -13.94 -16.55
N ILE A 142 17.74 -13.76 -15.93
CA ILE A 142 16.52 -14.51 -16.18
C ILE A 142 15.51 -13.52 -16.75
N THR A 143 15.16 -13.65 -18.02
CA THR A 143 14.29 -12.69 -18.70
C THR A 143 13.19 -13.38 -19.51
N ASP A 144 11.99 -12.80 -19.51
CA ASP A 144 10.85 -13.26 -20.32
C ASP A 144 10.46 -14.74 -20.06
N CYS A 145 10.77 -15.23 -18.87
CA CYS A 145 10.54 -16.61 -18.48
C CYS A 145 9.17 -16.82 -17.81
N PHE A 146 8.58 -17.98 -18.04
CA PHE A 146 7.32 -18.42 -17.43
C PHE A 146 7.56 -19.60 -16.49
N PHE A 147 7.31 -19.39 -15.20
CA PHE A 147 7.46 -20.39 -14.16
C PHE A 147 6.09 -20.98 -13.81
N ASN A 148 5.75 -22.15 -14.39
CA ASN A 148 4.50 -22.86 -14.06
C ASN A 148 4.50 -23.36 -12.60
N LYS A 149 5.68 -23.68 -12.07
CA LYS A 149 5.94 -24.05 -10.67
C LYS A 149 7.02 -23.16 -10.07
N GLY A 150 7.47 -23.45 -8.85
CA GLY A 150 8.28 -22.49 -8.09
C GLY A 150 9.77 -22.46 -8.43
N LEU A 151 10.45 -21.43 -7.91
CA LEU A 151 11.89 -21.26 -7.96
C LEU A 151 12.43 -21.23 -6.52
N SER A 152 13.43 -22.07 -6.22
CA SER A 152 14.16 -22.05 -4.95
C SER A 152 15.64 -21.76 -5.20
N ILE A 153 16.19 -20.81 -4.46
CA ILE A 153 17.59 -20.38 -4.56
C ILE A 153 18.22 -20.44 -3.18
N ASN A 154 19.23 -21.30 -3.00
CA ASN A 154 19.95 -21.42 -1.74
C ASN A 154 21.47 -21.48 -1.94
N HIS A 155 22.19 -20.82 -1.03
CA HIS A 155 23.66 -20.74 -1.06
C HIS A 155 24.22 -20.29 -2.43
N LEU A 156 23.51 -19.41 -3.11
CA LEU A 156 23.89 -18.87 -4.41
C LEU A 156 24.98 -17.81 -4.23
N THR A 157 26.00 -17.84 -5.08
CA THR A 157 26.97 -16.75 -5.21
C THR A 157 26.97 -16.21 -6.63
N ILE A 158 26.71 -14.91 -6.78
CA ILE A 158 26.78 -14.17 -8.05
C ILE A 158 27.90 -13.14 -7.95
N GLY A 159 28.90 -13.23 -8.82
CA GLY A 159 30.06 -12.33 -8.82
C GLY A 159 29.80 -10.95 -9.42
N GLN A 160 28.80 -10.84 -10.29
CA GLN A 160 28.33 -9.57 -10.85
C GLN A 160 26.81 -9.45 -10.60
N ASP A 161 25.99 -9.38 -11.65
CA ASP A 161 24.57 -9.01 -11.51
C ASP A 161 23.62 -10.21 -11.48
N LEU A 162 22.58 -10.12 -10.64
CA LEU A 162 21.41 -11.00 -10.70
C LEU A 162 20.22 -10.22 -11.26
N GLN A 163 19.66 -10.66 -12.38
CA GLN A 163 18.55 -9.96 -13.04
C GLN A 163 17.35 -10.90 -13.25
N ILE A 164 16.17 -10.48 -12.79
CA ILE A 164 14.88 -11.14 -13.03
C ILE A 164 13.98 -10.12 -13.72
N LEU A 165 13.76 -10.29 -15.02
CA LEU A 165 13.14 -9.28 -15.87
C LEU A 165 11.94 -9.86 -16.63
N ASN A 166 10.81 -9.16 -16.64
CA ASN A 166 9.62 -9.55 -17.41
C ASN A 166 9.15 -11.00 -17.16
N CYS A 167 9.37 -11.53 -15.95
CA CYS A 167 9.05 -12.91 -15.63
C CYS A 167 7.62 -13.05 -15.10
N TYR A 168 7.03 -14.23 -15.31
CA TYR A 168 5.76 -14.60 -14.71
C TYR A 168 5.94 -15.81 -13.79
N PHE A 169 5.70 -15.61 -12.50
CA PHE A 169 5.78 -16.65 -11.47
C PHE A 169 4.38 -17.08 -11.07
N LYS A 170 3.92 -18.21 -11.62
CA LYS A 170 2.62 -18.79 -11.27
C LYS A 170 2.60 -19.32 -9.83
N ASN A 171 3.75 -19.76 -9.34
CA ASN A 171 3.94 -20.37 -8.02
C ASN A 171 5.10 -19.66 -7.31
N ASN A 172 5.52 -20.20 -6.17
CA ASN A 172 6.36 -19.53 -5.21
C ASN A 172 7.78 -19.25 -5.73
N ILE A 173 8.33 -18.09 -5.39
CA ILE A 173 9.76 -17.82 -5.44
C ILE A 173 10.29 -17.72 -4.02
N VAL A 174 11.32 -18.50 -3.71
CA VAL A 174 11.91 -18.57 -2.38
C VAL A 174 13.43 -18.50 -2.49
N THR A 175 14.02 -17.52 -1.84
CA THR A 175 15.46 -17.53 -1.55
C THR A 175 15.65 -17.80 -0.07
N ASP A 176 16.59 -18.65 0.27
CA ASP A 176 16.95 -18.93 1.67
C ASP A 176 18.47 -19.18 1.78
N SER A 177 19.02 -19.03 2.98
CA SER A 177 20.36 -19.48 3.36
C SER A 177 21.53 -18.92 2.55
N ASP A 178 22.18 -17.88 3.08
CA ASP A 178 23.50 -17.35 2.67
C ASP A 178 23.69 -17.14 1.16
N ASN A 179 22.73 -16.49 0.51
CA ASN A 179 22.87 -16.05 -0.88
C ASN A 179 23.66 -14.73 -0.92
N THR A 180 24.64 -14.61 -1.82
CA THR A 180 25.47 -13.43 -1.99
C THR A 180 25.45 -12.96 -3.44
N VAL A 181 25.13 -11.68 -3.65
CA VAL A 181 25.24 -10.99 -4.94
C VAL A 181 26.25 -9.87 -4.76
N TYR A 182 27.40 -9.97 -5.44
CA TYR A 182 28.48 -8.99 -5.34
C TYR A 182 28.21 -7.73 -6.17
N GLY A 183 27.57 -7.87 -7.33
CA GLY A 183 27.08 -6.75 -8.12
C GLY A 183 25.64 -6.39 -7.77
N CYS A 184 24.90 -5.93 -8.78
CA CYS A 184 23.57 -5.40 -8.60
C CYS A 184 22.49 -6.49 -8.65
N TRP A 185 21.38 -6.25 -7.95
CA TRP A 185 20.20 -7.12 -8.02
C TRP A 185 19.01 -6.37 -8.61
N TYR A 186 18.44 -6.90 -9.69
CA TYR A 186 17.32 -6.29 -10.39
C TYR A 186 16.13 -7.26 -10.44
N ILE A 187 14.97 -6.79 -9.96
CA ILE A 187 13.68 -7.43 -10.23
C ILE A 187 12.78 -6.39 -10.89
N ASN A 188 12.44 -6.61 -12.14
CA ASN A 188 11.70 -5.62 -12.93
C ASN A 188 10.57 -6.23 -13.76
N ASN A 189 9.46 -5.49 -13.86
CA ASN A 189 8.32 -5.81 -14.74
C ASN A 189 7.79 -7.24 -14.58
N SER A 190 7.95 -7.84 -13.40
CA SER A 190 7.60 -9.24 -13.17
C SER A 190 6.28 -9.37 -12.43
N THR A 191 5.56 -10.45 -12.70
CA THR A 191 4.29 -10.77 -12.03
C THR A 191 4.46 -12.00 -11.17
N PHE A 192 4.07 -11.88 -9.90
CA PHE A 192 4.16 -12.93 -8.90
C PHE A 192 2.76 -13.26 -8.38
N THR A 193 2.27 -14.46 -8.67
CA THR A 193 0.96 -14.92 -8.18
C THR A 193 1.05 -15.92 -7.02
N GLY A 194 2.23 -16.52 -6.80
CA GLY A 194 2.54 -17.36 -5.63
C GLY A 194 3.24 -16.59 -4.50
N ASP A 195 3.57 -17.30 -3.40
CA ASP A 195 4.33 -16.72 -2.28
C ASP A 195 5.69 -16.20 -2.79
N SER A 196 6.11 -15.02 -2.34
CA SER A 196 7.42 -14.46 -2.70
C SER A 196 8.22 -14.17 -1.44
N SER A 197 9.25 -14.96 -1.18
CA SER A 197 10.11 -14.81 0.00
C SER A 197 11.55 -14.65 -0.42
N PHE A 198 12.10 -13.45 -0.20
CA PHE A 198 13.49 -13.14 -0.45
C PHE A 198 14.21 -13.05 0.89
N SER A 199 14.72 -14.19 1.37
CA SER A 199 15.42 -14.32 2.65
C SER A 199 16.87 -14.75 2.46
N GLY A 200 17.71 -14.34 3.42
CA GLY A 200 19.12 -14.75 3.47
C GLY A 200 19.93 -14.23 2.29
N MET A 201 19.56 -13.08 1.72
CA MET A 201 20.28 -12.45 0.62
C MET A 201 21.14 -11.30 1.12
N THR A 202 22.43 -11.32 0.74
CA THR A 202 23.36 -10.19 0.89
C THR A 202 23.67 -9.63 -0.48
N ILE A 203 23.29 -8.37 -0.70
CA ILE A 203 23.54 -7.64 -1.95
C ILE A 203 24.58 -6.58 -1.63
N HIS A 204 25.77 -6.68 -2.20
CA HIS A 204 26.85 -5.75 -1.91
C HIS A 204 26.69 -4.43 -2.64
N ASP A 205 26.25 -4.46 -3.89
CA ASP A 205 25.99 -3.26 -4.69
C ASP A 205 24.49 -2.88 -4.63
N HIS A 206 24.03 -2.16 -5.65
CA HIS A 206 22.71 -1.58 -5.70
C HIS A 206 21.60 -2.61 -5.96
N CYS A 207 20.44 -2.44 -5.30
CA CYS A 207 19.27 -3.26 -5.51
C CYS A 207 18.10 -2.43 -6.07
N ILE A 208 17.52 -2.86 -7.19
CA ILE A 208 16.33 -2.23 -7.79
C ILE A 208 15.20 -3.24 -7.92
N ILE A 209 14.07 -2.93 -7.29
CA ILE A 209 12.83 -3.70 -7.37
C ILE A 209 11.76 -2.76 -7.87
N ASP A 210 11.42 -2.84 -9.16
CA ASP A 210 10.61 -1.83 -9.83
C ASP A 210 9.54 -2.41 -10.77
N TYR A 211 8.38 -1.77 -10.83
CA TYR A 211 7.24 -2.13 -11.69
C TYR A 211 6.76 -3.60 -11.57
N ASN A 212 6.89 -4.21 -10.40
CA ASN A 212 6.42 -5.58 -10.17
C ASN A 212 4.96 -5.62 -9.69
N ASN A 213 4.28 -6.70 -10.01
CA ASN A 213 2.93 -6.98 -9.55
C ASN A 213 2.88 -8.26 -8.72
N PHE A 214 2.85 -8.10 -7.40
CA PHE A 214 2.68 -9.17 -6.41
C PHE A 214 1.18 -9.40 -6.17
N ASN A 215 0.49 -9.91 -7.19
CA ASN A 215 -0.96 -10.15 -7.19
C ASN A 215 -1.29 -11.53 -6.61
N GLN A 216 -1.17 -11.65 -5.29
CA GLN A 216 -1.33 -12.92 -4.59
C GLN A 216 -2.75 -13.05 -4.03
N ILE A 217 -3.37 -14.24 -4.20
CA ILE A 217 -4.74 -14.53 -3.73
C ILE A 217 -4.73 -14.90 -2.23
N GLU A 218 -3.65 -15.49 -1.70
CA GLU A 218 -3.61 -16.05 -0.33
C GLU A 218 -2.20 -16.00 0.32
N SER A 219 -1.36 -15.00 0.01
CA SER A 219 0.03 -14.98 0.51
C SER A 219 0.73 -13.64 0.60
N ASN A 220 1.86 -13.65 1.35
CA ASN A 220 2.71 -12.51 1.66
C ASN A 220 3.92 -12.43 0.72
N THR A 221 4.28 -11.21 0.31
CA THR A 221 5.64 -10.91 -0.17
C THR A 221 6.49 -10.53 1.03
N ASN A 222 7.65 -11.15 1.22
CA ASN A 222 8.54 -10.81 2.33
C ASN A 222 10.00 -10.68 1.90
N PHE A 223 10.68 -9.68 2.45
CA PHE A 223 12.10 -9.43 2.31
C PHE A 223 12.76 -9.54 3.68
N ASN A 224 13.83 -10.32 3.76
CA ASN A 224 14.79 -10.36 4.86
C ASN A 224 16.19 -10.39 4.24
N CYS A 225 16.67 -9.20 3.92
CA CYS A 225 17.85 -8.99 3.08
C CYS A 225 18.79 -7.97 3.68
N HIS A 226 20.04 -8.04 3.24
CA HIS A 226 21.07 -7.08 3.53
C HIS A 226 21.38 -6.25 2.29
N PHE A 227 20.95 -4.98 2.29
CA PHE A 227 21.14 -4.04 1.18
C PHE A 227 22.39 -3.20 1.42
N GLY A 228 23.51 -3.71 0.91
CA GLY A 228 24.86 -3.20 1.13
C GLY A 228 25.16 -1.87 0.45
N SER A 229 24.51 -1.53 -0.68
CA SER A 229 24.62 -0.20 -1.34
C SER A 229 23.25 0.43 -1.63
N GLY A 230 22.24 0.07 -0.84
CA GLY A 230 20.90 0.65 -0.89
C GLY A 230 19.88 -0.11 -1.73
N LEU A 231 18.61 0.26 -1.57
CA LEU A 231 17.45 -0.33 -2.23
C LEU A 231 16.60 0.75 -2.91
N GLU A 232 16.24 0.54 -4.17
CA GLU A 232 15.19 1.28 -4.87
C GLU A 232 13.95 0.41 -5.02
N PHE A 233 12.98 0.59 -4.14
CA PHE A 233 11.69 -0.10 -4.19
C PHE A 233 10.63 0.83 -4.77
N ARG A 234 10.32 0.67 -6.08
CA ARG A 234 9.51 1.65 -6.82
C ARG A 234 8.35 1.04 -7.59
N ASN A 235 7.25 1.77 -7.73
CA ASN A 235 6.12 1.44 -8.62
C ASN A 235 5.56 0.01 -8.49
N ASN A 236 5.81 -0.66 -7.38
CA ASN A 236 5.37 -2.03 -7.16
C ASN A 236 3.92 -2.04 -6.68
N LYS A 237 3.16 -3.05 -7.07
CA LYS A 237 1.81 -3.31 -6.57
C LYS A 237 1.82 -4.61 -5.80
N SER A 238 1.25 -4.63 -4.60
CA SER A 238 1.13 -5.84 -3.79
C SER A 238 -0.19 -5.91 -3.05
N THR A 239 -0.66 -7.13 -2.79
CA THR A 239 -1.69 -7.34 -1.76
C THR A 239 -1.06 -7.07 -0.39
N ASP A 240 -0.04 -7.84 0.00
CA ASP A 240 0.69 -7.70 1.26
C ASP A 240 2.20 -7.66 0.99
N ILE A 241 2.95 -6.84 1.74
CA ILE A 241 4.40 -6.77 1.63
C ILE A 241 5.07 -6.57 3.00
N GLY A 242 6.15 -7.30 3.25
CA GLY A 242 6.94 -7.26 4.47
C GLY A 242 8.42 -7.03 4.20
N PHE A 243 9.04 -6.22 5.06
CA PHE A 243 10.49 -6.03 5.18
C PHE A 243 10.89 -6.32 6.62
N ASP A 244 11.27 -7.57 6.89
CA ASP A 244 11.57 -8.07 8.23
C ASP A 244 13.08 -8.23 8.40
N CYS A 245 13.62 -7.67 9.49
CA CYS A 245 15.05 -7.77 9.85
C CYS A 245 16.01 -7.33 8.71
N CYS A 246 15.57 -6.41 7.85
CA CYS A 246 16.36 -5.93 6.72
C CYS A 246 17.44 -4.93 7.18
N ASN A 247 18.60 -4.97 6.54
CA ASN A 247 19.68 -4.00 6.77
C ASN A 247 19.76 -3.00 5.59
N PHE A 248 19.72 -1.71 5.89
CA PHE A 248 19.80 -0.60 4.93
C PHE A 248 20.99 0.30 5.26
N TYR A 249 22.18 -0.03 4.74
CA TYR A 249 23.41 0.69 5.10
C TYR A 249 23.68 1.95 4.27
N TYR A 250 23.04 2.06 3.11
CA TYR A 250 23.16 3.21 2.22
C TYR A 250 21.77 3.66 1.76
N ASP A 251 21.77 4.75 1.00
CA ASP A 251 20.57 5.42 0.52
C ASP A 251 19.59 4.43 -0.13
N SER A 252 18.45 4.26 0.53
CA SER A 252 17.36 3.39 0.15
C SER A 252 16.08 4.22 0.04
N ILE A 253 15.26 3.93 -0.96
CA ILE A 253 14.04 4.66 -1.25
C ILE A 253 12.88 3.71 -1.56
N PHE A 254 11.78 3.97 -0.88
CA PHE A 254 10.47 3.43 -1.14
C PHE A 254 9.65 4.51 -1.82
N TYR A 255 9.30 4.31 -3.09
CA TYR A 255 8.68 5.34 -3.92
C TYR A 255 7.45 4.81 -4.66
N ASP A 256 6.33 5.52 -4.54
CA ASP A 256 5.10 5.28 -5.31
C ASP A 256 4.66 3.80 -5.42
N PHE A 257 4.79 3.06 -4.33
CA PHE A 257 4.33 1.68 -4.25
C PHE A 257 2.87 1.63 -3.79
N ASP A 258 2.13 0.61 -4.23
CA ASP A 258 0.73 0.38 -3.92
C ASP A 258 0.55 -0.90 -3.12
N VAL A 259 -0.04 -0.80 -1.94
CA VAL A 259 -0.36 -1.97 -1.11
C VAL A 259 -1.82 -1.88 -0.73
N SER A 260 -2.62 -2.84 -1.22
CA SER A 260 -4.04 -2.89 -0.89
C SER A 260 -4.30 -3.48 0.51
N GLY A 261 -3.37 -4.29 1.00
CA GLY A 261 -3.40 -4.95 2.30
C GLY A 261 -2.31 -4.41 3.25
N LYS A 262 -1.59 -5.30 3.93
CA LYS A 262 -0.60 -4.98 4.96
C LYS A 262 0.75 -4.60 4.36
N PHE A 263 1.28 -3.48 4.81
CA PHE A 263 2.70 -3.16 4.70
C PHE A 263 3.35 -3.36 6.07
N LEU A 264 4.39 -4.19 6.16
CA LEU A 264 5.10 -4.47 7.40
C LEU A 264 6.58 -4.10 7.24
N MET A 265 7.12 -3.36 8.19
CA MET A 265 8.56 -3.19 8.34
C MET A 265 8.93 -3.40 9.81
N THR A 266 9.64 -4.48 10.11
CA THR A 266 9.93 -4.90 11.49
C THR A 266 11.42 -5.04 11.71
N GLN A 267 11.90 -4.43 12.79
CA GLN A 267 13.30 -4.50 13.23
C GLN A 267 14.33 -4.19 12.11
N PRO A 268 14.14 -3.13 11.30
CA PRO A 268 15.15 -2.78 10.31
C PRO A 268 16.44 -2.33 11.01
N MET A 269 17.59 -2.54 10.37
CA MET A 269 18.83 -1.85 10.75
C MET A 269 19.12 -0.77 9.72
N ILE A 270 19.35 0.46 10.20
CA ILE A 270 19.41 1.66 9.37
C ILE A 270 20.78 2.31 9.57
N GLY A 271 21.66 2.11 8.59
CA GLY A 271 22.99 2.73 8.57
C GLY A 271 23.10 3.93 7.63
N GLY A 272 22.24 4.00 6.60
CA GLY A 272 22.18 5.10 5.63
C GLY A 272 20.87 5.88 5.67
N GLN A 273 20.53 6.56 4.58
CA GLN A 273 19.23 7.23 4.46
C GLN A 273 18.15 6.26 3.97
N LEU A 274 17.05 6.14 4.71
CA LEU A 274 15.85 5.41 4.31
C LEU A 274 14.72 6.40 4.02
N LYS A 275 14.29 6.50 2.75
CA LYS A 275 13.27 7.47 2.33
C LYS A 275 11.97 6.77 1.98
N PHE A 276 10.88 7.23 2.56
CA PHE A 276 9.52 6.89 2.13
C PHE A 276 8.93 8.11 1.44
N VAL A 277 8.68 8.00 0.14
CA VAL A 277 8.27 9.12 -0.70
C VAL A 277 7.02 8.76 -1.50
N GLY A 278 5.90 9.39 -1.13
CA GLY A 278 4.62 9.27 -1.83
C GLY A 278 4.37 10.41 -2.81
N SER A 279 3.09 10.65 -3.09
CA SER A 279 2.62 11.82 -3.83
C SER A 279 1.39 12.45 -3.18
N GLU A 280 1.06 13.70 -3.53
CA GLU A 280 -0.15 14.38 -3.03
C GLU A 280 -1.43 13.60 -3.30
N LYS A 281 -1.53 12.97 -4.47
CA LYS A 281 -2.71 12.20 -4.89
C LYS A 281 -2.75 10.82 -4.25
N LYS A 282 -1.58 10.28 -3.93
CA LYS A 282 -1.42 8.94 -3.38
C LYS A 282 -0.32 8.97 -2.31
N PRO A 283 -0.66 9.43 -1.09
CA PRO A 283 0.27 9.35 0.02
C PRO A 283 0.63 7.88 0.30
N LEU A 284 1.85 7.63 0.76
CA LEU A 284 2.20 6.29 1.23
C LEU A 284 1.51 5.96 2.55
N PHE A 285 1.40 4.66 2.80
CA PHE A 285 0.79 4.04 3.97
C PHE A 285 -0.74 4.11 4.01
N ASN A 286 -1.28 3.02 4.55
CA ASN A 286 -2.69 2.77 4.74
C ASN A 286 -2.91 2.32 6.21
N PRO A 287 -4.17 2.17 6.69
CA PRO A 287 -4.45 1.76 8.07
C PRO A 287 -3.93 0.37 8.48
N GLN A 288 -3.43 -0.44 7.55
CA GLN A 288 -2.85 -1.75 7.78
C GLN A 288 -1.31 -1.73 7.77
N THR A 289 -0.72 -0.55 7.64
CA THR A 289 0.73 -0.36 7.68
C THR A 289 1.24 -0.48 9.11
N ILE A 290 2.29 -1.25 9.33
CA ILE A 290 2.98 -1.40 10.60
C ILE A 290 4.48 -1.18 10.37
N ILE A 291 5.04 -0.22 11.10
CA ILE A 291 6.48 0.07 11.11
C ILE A 291 6.94 0.00 12.56
N GLU A 292 7.82 -0.94 12.87
CA GLU A 292 8.41 -1.12 14.20
C GLU A 292 9.87 -0.70 14.17
N ILE A 293 10.14 0.48 14.72
CA ILE A 293 11.46 1.10 14.80
C ILE A 293 11.70 1.64 16.21
N SER A 294 12.95 1.57 16.66
CA SER A 294 13.42 2.04 17.96
C SER A 294 14.81 2.67 17.81
N SER A 295 15.34 3.28 18.87
CA SER A 295 16.69 3.86 18.87
C SER A 295 17.78 2.84 18.48
N ASP A 296 17.59 1.58 18.87
CA ASP A 296 18.57 0.50 18.66
C ASP A 296 18.64 0.04 17.20
N ASN A 297 17.72 0.51 16.36
CA ASN A 297 17.66 0.21 14.93
C ASN A 297 18.56 1.11 14.07
N PHE A 298 19.25 2.10 14.65
CA PHE A 298 20.04 3.09 13.92
C PHE A 298 21.55 2.97 14.20
N ASP A 299 22.36 2.82 13.16
CA ASP A 299 23.81 3.02 13.26
C ASP A 299 24.13 4.53 13.26
N GLU A 300 25.40 4.93 13.42
CA GLU A 300 25.81 6.34 13.59
C GLU A 300 25.24 7.32 12.53
N ASN A 301 25.12 6.91 11.27
CA ASN A 301 24.66 7.77 10.17
C ASN A 301 23.21 7.50 9.72
N GLY A 302 22.49 6.59 10.40
CA GLY A 302 21.14 6.20 10.03
C GLY A 302 20.12 7.34 10.15
N LEU A 303 19.30 7.52 9.12
CA LEU A 303 18.21 8.51 9.07
C LEU A 303 17.01 7.97 8.28
N ILE A 304 15.80 8.07 8.82
CA ILE A 304 14.56 7.88 8.06
C ILE A 304 13.98 9.23 7.65
N THR A 305 13.58 9.39 6.40
CA THR A 305 12.82 10.55 5.93
C THR A 305 11.45 10.14 5.39
N PHE A 306 10.41 10.82 5.86
CA PHE A 306 9.03 10.67 5.36
C PHE A 306 8.63 11.89 4.53
N ASP A 307 8.17 11.66 3.31
CA ASP A 307 7.67 12.67 2.38
C ASP A 307 6.36 12.17 1.74
N TYR A 308 5.30 12.98 1.78
CA TYR A 308 3.96 12.59 1.29
C TYR A 308 3.48 11.24 1.85
N CYS A 309 3.66 11.01 3.16
CA CYS A 309 3.21 9.82 3.87
C CYS A 309 2.00 10.12 4.75
N ASN A 310 1.09 9.16 4.94
CA ASN A 310 0.01 9.23 5.91
C ASN A 310 0.42 8.58 7.23
N LEU A 311 1.05 9.34 8.12
CA LEU A 311 1.54 8.84 9.40
C LEU A 311 0.42 8.68 10.44
N ILE A 312 -0.76 9.28 10.22
CA ILE A 312 -1.93 9.11 11.10
C ILE A 312 -2.35 7.63 11.16
N ASP A 313 -2.24 6.92 10.03
CA ASP A 313 -2.64 5.53 9.88
C ASP A 313 -1.76 4.55 10.68
N LEU A 314 -0.54 4.98 11.05
CA LEU A 314 0.39 4.18 11.86
C LEU A 314 0.07 4.22 13.37
N GLY A 315 -0.85 5.09 13.78
CA GLY A 315 -1.33 5.17 15.15
C GLY A 315 -0.48 6.03 16.09
N THR A 316 -1.06 6.35 17.26
CA THR A 316 -0.50 7.34 18.20
C THR A 316 0.81 6.90 18.86
N VAL A 317 0.99 5.60 19.09
CA VAL A 317 2.21 5.06 19.70
C VAL A 317 3.41 5.26 18.77
N PHE A 318 3.23 4.96 17.48
CA PHE A 318 4.26 5.17 16.48
C PHE A 318 4.62 6.65 16.33
N ILE A 319 3.61 7.53 16.27
CA ILE A 319 3.82 8.98 16.15
C ILE A 319 4.58 9.53 17.36
N ALA A 320 4.28 9.06 18.58
CA ALA A 320 5.00 9.49 19.78
C ALA A 320 6.49 9.10 19.70
N ASN A 321 6.77 7.84 19.33
CA ASN A 321 8.13 7.35 19.13
C ASN A 321 8.88 8.13 18.01
N CYS A 322 8.17 8.52 16.94
CA CYS A 322 8.77 9.33 15.89
C CYS A 322 9.24 10.70 16.38
N ARG A 323 8.53 11.32 17.33
CA ARG A 323 8.92 12.62 17.89
C ARG A 323 10.20 12.52 18.71
N ASP A 324 10.32 11.46 19.51
CA ASP A 324 11.53 11.19 20.29
C ASP A 324 12.72 10.97 19.34
N LEU A 325 12.53 10.17 18.29
CA LEU A 325 13.56 9.92 17.27
C LEU A 325 13.85 11.14 16.37
N GLU A 326 12.90 12.05 16.16
CA GLU A 326 13.12 13.30 15.44
C GLU A 326 13.95 14.30 16.26
N MET A 327 13.78 14.32 17.59
CA MET A 327 14.65 15.09 18.50
C MET A 327 16.10 14.57 18.50
N GLU A 328 16.29 13.27 18.25
CA GLU A 328 17.60 12.62 18.09
C GLU A 328 18.18 12.73 16.67
N GLU A 329 17.51 13.47 15.77
CA GLU A 329 17.89 13.61 14.35
C GLU A 329 17.93 12.27 13.57
N ARG A 330 17.25 11.23 14.08
CA ARG A 330 17.14 9.89 13.45
C ARG A 330 15.97 9.76 12.50
N ILE A 331 14.94 10.59 12.69
CA ILE A 331 13.77 10.67 11.82
C ILE A 331 13.58 12.10 11.36
N ARG A 332 13.13 12.28 10.11
CA ARG A 332 12.72 13.56 9.56
C ARG A 332 11.34 13.42 8.91
N ILE A 333 10.36 14.17 9.42
CA ILE A 333 9.01 14.20 8.85
C ILE A 333 8.83 15.50 8.07
N LEU A 334 8.72 15.42 6.75
CA LEU A 334 8.53 16.61 5.92
C LEU A 334 7.12 17.21 6.07
N PRO A 335 6.94 18.52 5.82
CA PRO A 335 5.64 19.20 5.92
C PRO A 335 4.53 18.63 5.03
N SER A 336 4.91 17.92 3.97
CA SER A 336 4.02 17.22 3.04
C SER A 336 3.30 16.00 3.65
N CYS A 337 3.80 15.49 4.79
CA CYS A 337 3.21 14.33 5.45
C CYS A 337 1.94 14.70 6.25
N LYS A 338 0.97 13.77 6.26
CA LYS A 338 -0.20 13.86 7.15
C LYS A 338 0.17 13.26 8.49
N VAL A 339 0.27 14.09 9.52
CA VAL A 339 0.61 13.68 10.89
C VAL A 339 -0.12 14.55 11.90
N ASP A 340 -0.64 13.94 12.97
CA ASP A 340 -1.16 14.70 14.13
C ASP A 340 0.02 15.34 14.87
N ARG A 341 0.28 16.63 14.65
CA ARG A 341 1.40 17.38 15.25
C ARG A 341 1.12 17.80 16.68
N LEU A 342 -0.13 18.10 17.01
CA LEU A 342 -0.55 18.42 18.37
C LEU A 342 -1.84 17.68 18.71
N THR A 343 -1.90 17.08 19.90
CA THR A 343 -3.12 16.53 20.49
C THR A 343 -3.24 17.05 21.92
N ILE A 344 -4.26 17.84 22.21
CA ILE A 344 -4.54 18.39 23.54
C ILE A 344 -5.85 17.81 24.05
N VAL A 345 -5.84 17.31 25.29
CA VAL A 345 -7.03 16.72 25.93
C VAL A 345 -7.43 17.56 27.14
N HIS A 346 -8.68 18.02 27.15
CA HIS A 346 -9.29 18.72 28.26
C HIS A 346 -10.42 17.89 28.88
N VAL A 347 -10.40 17.73 30.20
CA VAL A 347 -11.37 16.90 30.93
C VAL A 347 -12.24 17.75 31.84
N TYR A 348 -13.54 17.74 31.62
CA TYR A 348 -14.55 18.48 32.39
C TYR A 348 -15.33 17.55 33.31
N LYS A 349 -15.42 17.90 34.59
CA LYS A 349 -16.17 17.17 35.63
C LYS A 349 -16.97 18.14 36.49
N PRO A 350 -18.19 17.81 36.96
CA PRO A 350 -19.01 16.62 36.65
C PRO A 350 -19.90 16.78 35.40
N TYR A 351 -20.19 15.66 34.72
CA TYR A 351 -21.02 15.58 33.51
C TYR A 351 -22.51 15.88 33.77
N LYS A 352 -23.07 16.89 33.09
CA LYS A 352 -24.52 17.11 32.92
C LYS A 352 -24.79 17.39 31.45
N GLU A 353 -25.93 16.94 30.93
CA GLU A 353 -26.30 17.11 29.51
C GLU A 353 -26.30 18.58 29.07
N LEU A 354 -26.90 19.47 29.88
CA LEU A 354 -26.88 20.91 29.64
C LEU A 354 -25.45 21.50 29.60
N LYS A 355 -24.54 20.97 30.44
CA LYS A 355 -23.11 21.36 30.44
C LYS A 355 -22.39 20.82 29.21
N SER A 356 -22.78 19.63 28.73
CA SER A 356 -22.23 19.02 27.52
C SER A 356 -22.43 19.92 26.32
N ASN A 357 -23.66 20.36 26.07
CA ASN A 357 -23.95 21.17 24.89
C ASN A 357 -23.15 22.49 24.90
N ILE A 358 -23.02 23.14 26.08
CA ILE A 358 -22.20 24.35 26.23
C ILE A 358 -20.71 24.07 25.92
N ILE A 359 -20.18 22.94 26.41
CA ILE A 359 -18.78 22.54 26.15
C ILE A 359 -18.56 22.21 24.67
N GLU A 360 -19.52 21.56 24.02
CA GLU A 360 -19.45 21.25 22.58
C GLU A 360 -19.48 22.51 21.72
N ASP A 361 -20.45 23.39 21.96
CA ASP A 361 -20.57 24.67 21.25
C ASP A 361 -19.29 25.50 21.42
N LEU A 362 -18.73 25.50 22.64
CA LEU A 362 -17.49 26.20 22.92
C LEU A 362 -16.30 25.56 22.20
N ALA A 363 -16.21 24.23 22.17
CA ALA A 363 -15.11 23.55 21.51
C ALA A 363 -15.14 23.77 19.99
N HIS A 364 -16.31 23.77 19.37
CA HIS A 364 -16.48 24.13 17.95
C HIS A 364 -16.20 25.62 17.68
N LEU A 365 -16.52 26.52 18.61
CA LEU A 365 -16.15 27.92 18.49
C LEU A 365 -14.63 28.13 18.55
N ILE A 366 -13.93 27.38 19.42
CA ILE A 366 -12.46 27.39 19.50
C ILE A 366 -11.85 26.91 18.18
N THR A 367 -12.37 25.83 17.56
CA THR A 367 -11.82 25.38 16.26
C THR A 367 -12.00 26.42 15.17
N ARG A 368 -13.14 27.12 15.14
CA ARG A 368 -13.38 28.25 14.22
C ARG A 368 -12.43 29.42 14.48
N TYR A 369 -12.18 29.76 15.73
CA TYR A 369 -11.23 30.82 16.10
C TYR A 369 -9.81 30.54 15.58
N PHE A 370 -9.30 29.32 15.80
CA PHE A 370 -7.98 28.94 15.30
C PHE A 370 -7.93 28.93 13.77
N ARG A 371 -8.98 28.42 13.11
CA ARG A 371 -9.05 28.41 11.64
C ARG A 371 -9.08 29.82 11.06
N TYR A 372 -9.91 30.70 11.60
CA TYR A 372 -10.15 32.02 11.02
C TYR A 372 -9.00 33.01 11.30
N TRP A 373 -8.58 33.18 12.56
CA TRP A 373 -7.56 34.18 12.91
C TRP A 373 -6.12 33.68 12.77
N HIS A 374 -5.89 32.37 12.86
CA HIS A 374 -4.53 31.81 12.88
C HIS A 374 -4.23 30.88 11.71
N SER A 375 -5.20 30.62 10.83
CA SER A 375 -5.08 29.64 9.75
C SER A 375 -4.69 28.23 10.22
N ILE A 376 -5.05 27.88 11.46
CA ILE A 376 -4.78 26.57 12.07
C ILE A 376 -6.06 25.73 12.03
N ASN A 377 -6.01 24.62 11.32
CA ASN A 377 -7.06 23.62 11.24
C ASN A 377 -7.02 22.70 12.47
N LEU A 378 -7.82 23.07 13.48
CA LEU A 378 -8.14 22.18 14.59
C LEU A 378 -9.32 21.27 14.24
N SER A 379 -9.12 19.97 14.41
CA SER A 379 -10.20 19.01 14.59
C SER A 379 -10.51 18.87 16.08
N VAL A 380 -11.77 18.55 16.40
CA VAL A 380 -12.21 18.33 17.78
C VAL A 380 -12.99 17.03 17.89
N ASN A 381 -12.62 16.20 18.86
CA ASN A 381 -13.34 14.98 19.23
C ASN A 381 -13.83 15.10 20.67
N ILE A 382 -15.11 14.83 20.90
CA ILE A 382 -15.75 15.01 22.21
C ILE A 382 -16.24 13.66 22.71
N VAL A 383 -15.64 13.16 23.79
CA VAL A 383 -15.94 11.86 24.38
C VAL A 383 -16.70 12.06 25.70
N ARG A 384 -17.90 11.50 25.78
CA ARG A 384 -18.74 11.50 26.98
C ARG A 384 -18.53 10.21 27.76
N ASP A 385 -17.89 10.28 28.91
CA ASP A 385 -17.69 9.14 29.80
C ASP A 385 -18.74 9.17 30.92
N ARG A 386 -19.79 8.36 30.75
CA ARG A 386 -20.89 8.24 31.72
C ARG A 386 -20.42 7.60 33.02
N ALA A 387 -19.46 6.68 32.97
CA ALA A 387 -18.97 5.98 34.16
C ALA A 387 -18.10 6.90 35.03
N ALA A 388 -17.20 7.66 34.39
CA ALA A 388 -16.35 8.62 35.07
C ALA A 388 -17.02 9.99 35.32
N SER A 389 -18.28 10.15 34.89
CA SER A 389 -19.04 11.41 34.94
C SER A 389 -18.25 12.60 34.41
N CYS A 390 -17.65 12.46 33.22
CA CYS A 390 -16.81 13.49 32.61
C CYS A 390 -17.00 13.64 31.10
N ILE A 391 -16.58 14.80 30.58
CA ILE A 391 -16.46 15.08 29.14
C ILE A 391 -15.00 15.29 28.83
N LYS A 392 -14.48 14.61 27.81
CA LYS A 392 -13.14 14.83 27.28
C LYS A 392 -13.25 15.54 25.94
N VAL A 393 -12.70 16.73 25.84
CA VAL A 393 -12.56 17.49 24.58
C VAL A 393 -11.13 17.29 24.09
N ILE A 394 -10.97 16.73 22.90
CA ILE A 394 -9.69 16.37 22.31
C ILE A 394 -9.49 17.23 21.07
N PHE A 395 -8.62 18.22 21.15
CA PHE A 395 -8.21 19.02 20.01
C PHE A 395 -7.03 18.35 19.31
N LYS A 396 -7.07 18.26 17.98
CA LYS A 396 -5.93 17.79 17.19
C LYS A 396 -5.68 18.70 15.99
N THR A 397 -4.43 18.92 15.64
CA THR A 397 -4.06 19.61 14.40
C THR A 397 -2.88 18.94 13.73
N THR A 398 -2.88 19.04 12.40
CA THR A 398 -1.76 18.65 11.53
C THR A 398 -0.83 19.82 11.22
N ASP A 399 -1.22 21.04 11.59
CA ASP A 399 -0.42 22.26 11.43
C ASP A 399 0.68 22.33 12.48
N GLU A 400 1.77 23.03 12.14
CA GLU A 400 2.91 23.18 13.02
C GLU A 400 2.65 24.20 14.13
N ILE A 401 2.39 23.70 15.35
CA ILE A 401 2.18 24.52 16.54
C ILE A 401 2.68 23.81 17.80
N THR A 402 3.43 24.52 18.64
CA THR A 402 3.85 24.00 19.95
C THR A 402 2.70 24.07 20.96
N GLU A 403 2.75 23.22 21.98
CA GLU A 403 1.76 23.23 23.07
C GLU A 403 1.70 24.59 23.78
N GLU A 404 2.85 25.22 24.04
CA GLU A 404 2.89 26.56 24.66
C GLU A 404 2.23 27.61 23.78
N HIS A 405 2.47 27.55 22.47
CA HIS A 405 1.88 28.48 21.53
C HIS A 405 0.36 28.28 21.44
N PHE A 406 -0.12 27.03 21.38
CA PHE A 406 -1.53 26.70 21.42
C PHE A 406 -2.21 27.26 22.66
N HIS A 407 -1.62 27.04 23.85
CA HIS A 407 -2.17 27.57 25.09
C HIS A 407 -2.14 29.10 25.17
N ARG A 408 -1.14 29.75 24.57
CA ARG A 408 -1.12 31.22 24.45
C ARG A 408 -2.29 31.72 23.61
N LEU A 409 -2.49 31.17 22.41
CA LEU A 409 -3.58 31.57 21.52
C LEU A 409 -4.96 31.33 22.15
N LEU A 410 -5.10 30.22 22.87
CA LEU A 410 -6.31 29.85 23.58
C LEU A 410 -6.62 30.78 24.77
N LYS A 411 -5.60 31.31 25.45
CA LYS A 411 -5.78 32.34 26.48
C LYS A 411 -6.19 33.70 25.89
N GLU A 412 -5.72 34.01 24.69
CA GLU A 412 -6.04 35.26 23.99
C GLU A 412 -7.44 35.25 23.37
N PHE A 413 -7.97 34.06 23.03
CA PHE A 413 -9.27 33.85 22.37
C PHE A 413 -10.38 34.82 22.80
N PRO A 414 -10.71 35.01 24.09
CA PRO A 414 -11.84 35.83 24.48
C PRO A 414 -11.60 37.32 24.18
N ALA A 415 -10.38 37.79 24.46
CA ALA A 415 -9.99 39.16 24.19
C ALA A 415 -9.91 39.42 22.69
N THR A 416 -9.38 38.48 21.91
CA THR A 416 -9.27 38.56 20.45
C THR A 416 -10.65 38.65 19.81
N VAL A 417 -11.59 37.77 20.18
CA VAL A 417 -12.95 37.79 19.63
C VAL A 417 -13.70 39.06 20.04
N CYS A 418 -13.54 39.55 21.28
CA CYS A 418 -14.29 40.73 21.73
C CYS A 418 -13.71 42.07 21.23
N ASN A 419 -12.40 42.15 20.98
CA ASN A 419 -11.71 43.40 20.68
C ASN A 419 -11.27 43.54 19.21
N HIS A 420 -11.34 42.49 18.39
CA HIS A 420 -10.98 42.64 16.98
C HIS A 420 -11.97 43.50 16.22
N ILE A 421 -11.42 44.48 15.49
CA ILE A 421 -12.11 45.38 14.56
C ILE A 421 -12.15 44.72 13.17
N ASP A 422 -12.51 43.45 13.11
CA ASP A 422 -12.67 42.72 11.86
C ASP A 422 -14.18 42.52 11.63
N ASP A 423 -14.72 43.24 10.64
CA ASP A 423 -16.16 43.29 10.35
C ASP A 423 -16.57 42.31 9.23
N THR A 424 -15.84 41.20 9.09
CA THR A 424 -16.29 40.11 8.22
C THR A 424 -17.49 39.40 8.82
N PRO A 425 -18.36 38.79 7.97
CA PRO A 425 -19.48 37.98 8.44
C PRO A 425 -19.05 36.84 9.37
N GLU A 426 -17.89 36.22 9.11
CA GLU A 426 -17.36 35.13 9.95
C GLU A 426 -16.93 35.65 11.33
N ALA A 427 -16.25 36.81 11.39
CA ALA A 427 -15.85 37.41 12.66
C ALA A 427 -17.06 37.89 13.48
N GLU A 428 -18.10 38.43 12.84
CA GLU A 428 -19.37 38.74 13.51
C GLU A 428 -20.07 37.49 14.04
N ASP A 429 -20.17 36.42 13.24
CA ASP A 429 -20.83 35.18 13.67
C ASP A 429 -20.11 34.50 14.85
N ILE A 430 -18.77 34.48 14.84
CA ILE A 430 -17.97 34.00 15.97
C ILE A 430 -18.23 34.89 17.21
N ARG A 431 -18.30 36.22 17.06
CA ARG A 431 -18.62 37.15 18.15
C ARG A 431 -20.02 36.90 18.73
N TYR A 432 -21.03 36.76 17.89
CA TYR A 432 -22.41 36.47 18.31
C TYR A 432 -22.51 35.11 19.02
N THR A 433 -21.86 34.08 18.47
CA THR A 433 -21.82 32.74 19.06
C THR A 433 -21.17 32.77 20.45
N LEU A 434 -20.06 33.51 20.61
CA LEU A 434 -19.42 33.69 21.92
C LEU A 434 -20.38 34.35 22.91
N GLN A 435 -21.07 35.43 22.50
CA GLN A 435 -22.03 36.12 23.37
C GLN A 435 -23.21 35.23 23.77
N ASP A 436 -23.75 34.43 22.85
CA ASP A 436 -24.83 33.47 23.14
C ASP A 436 -24.38 32.43 24.17
N ILE A 437 -23.20 31.83 23.98
CA ILE A 437 -22.62 30.87 24.93
C ILE A 437 -22.45 31.51 26.31
N LEU A 438 -21.92 32.73 26.39
CA LEU A 438 -21.75 33.45 27.65
C LEU A 438 -23.09 33.73 28.35
N ASN A 439 -24.13 34.10 27.60
CA ASN A 439 -25.48 34.30 28.14
C ASN A 439 -26.08 32.99 28.65
N ARG A 440 -25.90 31.89 27.91
CA ARG A 440 -26.35 30.55 28.33
C ARG A 440 -25.65 30.09 29.61
N ILE A 441 -24.35 30.36 29.76
CA ILE A 441 -23.59 30.08 30.99
C ILE A 441 -24.18 30.86 32.17
N ARG A 442 -24.45 32.17 32.00
CA ARG A 442 -24.99 33.04 33.07
C ARG A 442 -26.38 32.64 33.55
N ILE A 443 -27.23 32.11 32.65
CA ILE A 443 -28.63 31.78 32.95
C ILE A 443 -28.76 30.30 33.41
N CYS A 444 -27.71 29.50 33.25
CA CYS A 444 -27.70 28.08 33.57
C CYS A 444 -27.83 27.83 35.08
N LYS A 445 -29.01 27.34 35.50
CA LYS A 445 -29.28 26.94 36.89
C LYS A 445 -28.45 25.70 37.25
N GLY A 446 -27.60 25.80 38.27
CA GLY A 446 -26.85 24.67 38.82
C GLY A 446 -25.38 24.55 38.38
N LEU A 447 -24.79 25.65 37.88
CA LEU A 447 -23.34 25.89 37.89
C LEU A 447 -22.94 26.49 39.25
N SER A 448 -21.87 25.99 39.84
CA SER A 448 -21.22 26.70 40.95
C SER A 448 -20.46 27.92 40.41
N ARG A 449 -20.21 28.94 41.26
CA ARG A 449 -19.36 30.08 40.88
C ARG A 449 -17.96 29.67 40.40
N GLN A 450 -17.46 28.53 40.86
CA GLN A 450 -16.17 27.99 40.44
C GLN A 450 -16.25 27.37 39.05
N GLU A 451 -17.30 26.60 38.74
CA GLU A 451 -17.54 26.02 37.40
C GLU A 451 -17.82 27.12 36.36
N GLU A 452 -18.58 28.15 36.76
CA GLU A 452 -18.79 29.33 35.95
C GLU A 452 -17.47 30.02 35.67
N LYS A 453 -16.61 30.22 36.68
CA LYS A 453 -15.27 30.78 36.51
C LYS A 453 -14.39 29.91 35.61
N GLU A 454 -14.40 28.59 35.75
CA GLU A 454 -13.60 27.67 34.92
C GLU A 454 -14.01 27.72 33.44
N LEU A 455 -15.32 27.76 33.16
CA LEU A 455 -15.85 27.94 31.81
C LEU A 455 -15.58 29.35 31.25
N LEU A 456 -15.69 30.40 32.08
CA LEU A 456 -15.50 31.81 31.67
C LEU A 456 -14.04 32.26 31.56
N THR A 457 -13.15 31.69 32.38
CA THR A 457 -11.71 32.01 32.35
C THR A 457 -10.95 31.10 31.41
N PHE A 458 -11.63 30.17 30.74
CA PHE A 458 -11.02 29.20 29.84
C PHE A 458 -9.82 28.52 30.51
N ASN A 459 -9.93 28.28 31.82
CA ASN A 459 -8.79 27.84 32.61
C ASN A 459 -8.66 26.33 32.39
N PHE A 460 -7.99 25.96 31.31
CA PHE A 460 -7.62 24.60 30.96
C PHE A 460 -6.55 24.02 31.90
N ASN A 461 -6.61 24.37 33.19
CA ASN A 461 -5.67 23.92 34.21
C ASN A 461 -6.05 22.54 34.72
N TYR A 462 -6.02 21.53 33.84
CA TYR A 462 -5.75 20.16 34.25
C TYR A 462 -4.97 19.48 33.12
N ASN A 463 -3.64 19.61 33.18
CA ASN A 463 -2.72 18.72 32.50
C ASN A 463 -2.89 17.33 33.11
N ILE A 464 -3.69 16.47 32.48
CA ILE A 464 -3.48 15.03 32.64
C ILE A 464 -2.38 14.70 31.65
N MET A 465 -1.15 14.72 32.15
CA MET A 465 -0.03 14.12 31.45
C MET A 465 -0.45 12.74 30.93
N ALA A 466 -0.09 12.45 29.68
CA ALA A 466 -0.20 11.15 29.03
C ALA A 466 0.62 10.04 29.73
N LYS A 467 0.97 10.19 31.02
CA LYS A 467 1.84 9.26 31.74
C LYS A 467 1.13 8.15 32.50
N ASP A 468 -0.18 8.16 32.70
CA ASP A 468 -0.86 7.07 33.44
C ASP A 468 -2.34 6.85 33.06
N ILE A 469 -2.66 6.86 31.76
CA ILE A 469 -3.84 6.10 31.33
C ILE A 469 -3.37 4.68 31.03
N LYS A 470 -3.38 3.82 32.06
CA LYS A 470 -3.50 2.38 31.83
C LYS A 470 -4.84 2.14 31.13
N LEU A 471 -4.83 2.21 29.80
CA LEU A 471 -5.82 1.48 29.01
C LEU A 471 -5.59 0.01 29.37
N GLU A 472 -6.47 -0.54 30.20
CA GLU A 472 -6.49 -1.98 30.40
C GLU A 472 -6.59 -2.63 29.01
N LYS A 473 -5.62 -3.50 28.69
CA LYS A 473 -5.55 -4.27 27.43
C LYS A 473 -6.82 -5.10 27.17
N SER A 474 -7.76 -5.17 28.12
CA SER A 474 -9.05 -5.87 28.01
C SER A 474 -10.15 -5.11 27.27
N GLN A 475 -9.97 -3.84 26.87
CA GLN A 475 -10.98 -3.09 26.10
C GLN A 475 -10.62 -2.78 24.64
N VAL A 476 -9.51 -3.34 24.14
CA VAL A 476 -9.13 -3.26 22.71
C VAL A 476 -9.78 -4.39 21.88
N GLY A 477 -10.59 -5.25 22.50
CA GLY A 477 -11.38 -6.26 21.82
C GLY A 477 -12.86 -6.12 22.17
N MET A 478 -13.61 -5.33 21.40
CA MET A 478 -15.04 -5.48 21.14
C MET A 478 -15.56 -4.24 20.36
N LEU A 479 -15.37 -4.23 19.04
CA LEU A 479 -16.32 -3.57 18.15
C LEU A 479 -17.50 -4.54 17.98
N VAL A 480 -18.32 -4.64 19.04
CA VAL A 480 -19.59 -5.37 18.98
C VAL A 480 -20.61 -4.43 18.37
N MET A 481 -21.10 -4.85 17.20
CA MET A 481 -22.37 -4.45 16.63
C MET A 481 -23.43 -4.35 17.73
N GLY A 482 -23.87 -3.13 18.02
CA GLY A 482 -25.00 -2.91 18.92
C GLY A 482 -26.30 -3.24 18.21
N THR A 483 -26.76 -4.49 18.33
CA THR A 483 -28.17 -4.86 18.12
C THR A 483 -29.02 -4.21 19.21
N GLY A 484 -29.85 -3.23 18.83
CA GLY A 484 -30.95 -2.77 19.66
C GLY A 484 -32.17 -3.67 19.47
N HIS A 485 -32.58 -4.39 20.51
CA HIS A 485 -33.91 -5.00 20.61
C HIS A 485 -34.53 -4.61 21.96
N ASN A 486 -35.65 -3.88 21.90
CA ASN A 486 -36.92 -4.25 22.54
C ASN A 486 -37.94 -3.11 22.47
N ILE A 487 -38.86 -3.19 21.50
CA ILE A 487 -40.27 -2.82 21.72
C ILE A 487 -41.11 -3.88 20.99
N GLN A 488 -41.89 -4.64 21.76
CA GLN A 488 -42.87 -5.60 21.25
C GLN A 488 -44.10 -4.89 20.66
N ASN A 489 -44.60 -5.47 19.56
CA ASN A 489 -45.97 -5.48 19.07
C ASN A 489 -46.64 -4.14 18.70
N ASN A 490 -46.62 -3.84 17.40
CA ASN A 490 -47.85 -3.89 16.59
C ASN A 490 -47.51 -3.94 15.10
N HIS A 491 -48.20 -4.83 14.37
CA HIS A 491 -48.15 -4.96 12.92
C HIS A 491 -48.38 -3.61 12.22
N VAL A 492 -47.36 -3.13 11.50
CA VAL A 492 -47.53 -2.20 10.37
C VAL A 492 -46.50 -2.61 9.32
N GLU A 493 -46.98 -2.95 8.11
CA GLU A 493 -46.15 -3.18 6.94
C GLU A 493 -45.25 -1.96 6.69
N GLN A 494 -43.94 -2.10 6.90
CA GLN A 494 -42.96 -1.08 6.50
C GLN A 494 -42.41 -1.43 5.13
N THR A 495 -42.90 -0.69 4.14
CA THR A 495 -42.25 -0.43 2.87
C THR A 495 -40.86 0.16 3.12
N TYR A 496 -39.81 -0.54 2.71
CA TYR A 496 -38.45 0.01 2.64
C TYR A 496 -38.43 1.12 1.58
N GLN A 497 -38.35 2.38 2.00
CA GLN A 497 -37.87 3.49 1.17
C GLN A 497 -36.45 3.86 1.61
N SER A 498 -35.53 3.90 0.66
CA SER A 498 -34.15 4.38 0.81
C SER A 498 -34.16 5.89 1.07
N ASP A 499 -33.70 6.33 2.25
CA ASP A 499 -33.51 7.75 2.58
C ASP A 499 -32.39 8.46 1.77
N LYS A 500 -31.83 7.81 0.73
CA LYS A 500 -30.77 8.38 -0.12
C LYS A 500 -31.29 9.41 -1.15
N PHE A 501 -32.57 9.36 -1.50
CA PHE A 501 -33.19 10.23 -2.51
C PHE A 501 -34.25 11.15 -1.89
N ASN A 502 -33.81 12.27 -1.29
CA ASN A 502 -34.75 13.34 -0.96
C ASN A 502 -35.11 14.11 -2.24
N PHE A 503 -36.23 13.75 -2.87
CA PHE A 503 -36.68 14.33 -4.13
C PHE A 503 -36.96 15.84 -4.05
N ASP A 504 -37.34 16.36 -2.88
CA ASP A 504 -37.59 17.79 -2.71
C ASP A 504 -36.28 18.59 -2.72
N VAL A 505 -35.22 18.03 -2.12
CA VAL A 505 -33.87 18.63 -2.18
C VAL A 505 -33.28 18.51 -3.58
N LEU A 506 -33.44 17.35 -4.23
CA LEU A 506 -33.02 17.13 -5.62
C LEU A 506 -33.70 18.09 -6.61
N LYS A 507 -34.99 18.38 -6.41
CA LYS A 507 -35.71 19.38 -7.22
C LYS A 507 -35.08 20.76 -7.06
N HIS A 508 -34.79 21.17 -5.82
CA HIS A 508 -34.16 22.47 -5.56
C HIS A 508 -32.74 22.57 -6.16
N GLU A 509 -31.96 21.49 -6.13
CA GLU A 509 -30.63 21.44 -6.73
C GLU A 509 -30.67 21.49 -8.27
N LEU A 510 -31.69 20.88 -8.89
CA LEU A 510 -31.92 20.98 -10.33
C LEU A 510 -32.36 22.38 -10.77
N GLU A 511 -33.11 23.10 -9.93
CA GLU A 511 -33.46 24.51 -10.17
C GLU A 511 -32.21 25.41 -10.17
N LYS A 512 -31.26 25.18 -9.27
CA LYS A 512 -29.96 25.89 -9.27
C LYS A 512 -29.21 25.68 -10.58
N VAL A 513 -29.16 24.43 -11.07
CA VAL A 513 -28.52 24.09 -12.35
C VAL A 513 -29.24 24.74 -13.53
N ALA A 514 -30.58 24.72 -13.55
CA ALA A 514 -31.37 25.35 -14.60
C ALA A 514 -31.14 26.87 -14.67
N ASN A 515 -31.10 27.55 -13.51
CA ASN A 515 -30.81 28.97 -13.41
C ASN A 515 -29.37 29.27 -13.85
N GLY A 516 -28.40 28.46 -13.44
CA GLY A 516 -27.01 28.58 -13.88
C GLY A 516 -26.86 28.44 -15.40
N ILE A 517 -27.59 27.53 -16.05
CA ILE A 517 -27.55 27.39 -17.52
C ILE A 517 -28.06 28.65 -18.22
N GLN A 518 -29.09 29.30 -17.66
CA GLN A 518 -29.64 30.55 -18.19
C GLN A 518 -28.68 31.74 -17.99
N GLU A 519 -28.02 31.81 -16.83
CA GLU A 519 -27.09 32.90 -16.50
C GLU A 519 -25.75 32.81 -17.25
N TYR A 520 -25.23 31.61 -17.49
CA TYR A 520 -23.87 31.43 -18.01
C TYR A 520 -23.76 31.25 -19.53
N GLN A 521 -24.85 31.29 -20.31
CA GLN A 521 -24.87 31.02 -21.78
C GLN A 521 -23.95 29.84 -22.19
N ASN A 522 -23.82 28.82 -21.36
CA ASN A 522 -22.93 27.68 -21.60
C ASN A 522 -23.57 26.73 -22.61
N HIS A 523 -23.50 27.07 -23.90
CA HIS A 523 -23.89 26.19 -24.99
C HIS A 523 -23.09 24.87 -24.93
N GLY A 524 -23.74 23.79 -24.50
CA GLY A 524 -23.27 22.42 -24.74
C GLY A 524 -22.81 21.58 -23.55
N ILE A 525 -22.92 22.05 -22.30
CA ILE A 525 -22.58 21.21 -21.12
C ILE A 525 -23.67 20.14 -20.86
N ILE A 526 -24.93 20.48 -21.13
CA ILE A 526 -26.08 19.56 -21.11
C ILE A 526 -27.12 20.08 -22.13
N ASP A 527 -27.81 19.17 -22.83
CA ASP A 527 -28.97 19.54 -23.66
C ASP A 527 -30.17 19.83 -22.74
N ASN A 528 -30.93 20.91 -22.99
CA ASN A 528 -32.15 21.24 -22.22
C ASN A 528 -33.12 20.04 -22.15
N LYS A 529 -33.18 19.25 -23.22
CA LYS A 529 -33.99 18.03 -23.26
C LYS A 529 -33.51 16.93 -22.29
N GLN A 530 -32.22 16.85 -21.99
CA GLN A 530 -31.67 15.92 -21.01
C GLN A 530 -31.95 16.39 -19.58
N LEU A 531 -31.86 17.69 -19.33
CA LEU A 531 -32.21 18.28 -18.02
C LEU A 531 -33.71 18.09 -17.72
N GLU A 532 -34.59 18.36 -18.68
CA GLU A 532 -36.04 18.12 -18.55
C GLU A 532 -36.37 16.66 -18.20
N GLN A 533 -35.65 15.69 -18.79
CA GLN A 533 -35.84 14.27 -18.48
C GLN A 533 -35.41 13.90 -17.06
N ILE A 534 -34.40 14.58 -16.50
CA ILE A 534 -33.97 14.37 -15.12
C ILE A 534 -34.98 15.01 -14.16
N VAL A 535 -35.45 16.23 -14.47
CA VAL A 535 -36.50 16.92 -13.70
C VAL A 535 -37.77 16.08 -13.66
N GLN A 536 -38.23 15.57 -14.82
CA GLN A 536 -39.39 14.71 -14.89
C GLN A 536 -39.23 13.44 -14.02
N ALA A 537 -38.06 12.80 -14.04
CA ALA A 537 -37.80 11.62 -13.23
C ALA A 537 -37.80 11.91 -11.71
N VAL A 538 -37.36 13.11 -11.31
CA VAL A 538 -37.42 13.60 -9.93
C VAL A 538 -38.87 13.92 -9.52
N GLU A 539 -39.66 14.53 -10.40
CA GLU A 539 -41.09 14.82 -10.14
C GLU A 539 -41.94 13.55 -10.06
N GLU A 540 -41.60 12.52 -10.84
CA GLU A 540 -42.20 11.18 -10.76
C GLU A 540 -41.73 10.38 -9.53
N LYS A 541 -40.81 10.95 -8.71
CA LYS A 541 -40.19 10.30 -7.54
C LYS A 541 -39.60 8.93 -7.85
N ASN A 542 -38.98 8.79 -9.03
CA ASN A 542 -38.48 7.53 -9.56
C ASN A 542 -36.95 7.47 -9.54
N GLU A 543 -36.38 6.98 -8.43
CA GLU A 543 -34.93 6.89 -8.19
C GLU A 543 -34.18 6.16 -9.33
N ARG A 544 -34.71 5.02 -9.79
CA ARG A 544 -34.07 4.23 -10.87
C ARG A 544 -33.99 5.03 -12.16
N LEU A 545 -35.03 5.80 -12.47
CA LEU A 545 -35.06 6.63 -13.67
C LEU A 545 -34.09 7.81 -13.53
N VAL A 546 -33.99 8.43 -12.35
CA VAL A 546 -33.02 9.52 -12.09
C VAL A 546 -31.59 9.02 -12.31
N ILE A 547 -31.19 7.91 -11.69
CA ILE A 547 -29.86 7.32 -11.86
C ILE A 547 -29.57 6.98 -13.33
N GLN A 548 -30.53 6.40 -14.05
CA GLN A 548 -30.36 6.08 -15.47
C GLN A 548 -30.15 7.32 -16.35
N ARG A 549 -30.77 8.45 -16.01
CA ARG A 549 -30.61 9.71 -16.75
C ARG A 549 -29.29 10.40 -16.37
N LEU A 550 -28.89 10.38 -15.11
CA LEU A 550 -27.62 10.93 -14.65
C LEU A 550 -26.40 10.18 -15.22
N LYS A 551 -26.48 8.87 -15.49
CA LYS A 551 -25.40 8.15 -16.20
C LYS A 551 -25.12 8.66 -17.62
N LYS A 552 -26.05 9.41 -18.22
CA LYS A 552 -25.96 9.90 -19.59
C LYS A 552 -25.53 11.36 -19.67
N VAL A 553 -25.30 12.03 -18.54
CA VAL A 553 -24.77 13.39 -18.55
C VAL A 553 -23.26 13.39 -18.81
N PRO A 554 -22.72 14.35 -19.58
CA PRO A 554 -21.28 14.48 -19.76
C PRO A 554 -20.55 14.74 -18.43
N ILE A 555 -19.30 14.28 -18.27
CA ILE A 555 -18.48 14.52 -17.07
C ILE A 555 -18.34 16.02 -16.77
N ALA A 556 -18.33 16.87 -17.80
CA ALA A 556 -18.32 18.33 -17.65
C ALA A 556 -19.52 18.87 -16.83
N PHE A 557 -20.65 18.16 -16.81
CA PHE A 557 -21.83 18.49 -16.02
C PHE A 557 -21.59 18.32 -14.52
N LEU A 558 -20.74 17.36 -14.09
CA LEU A 558 -20.35 17.22 -12.69
C LEU A 558 -19.63 18.48 -12.18
N LYS A 559 -18.68 18.97 -12.97
CA LYS A 559 -17.95 20.21 -12.64
C LYS A 559 -18.90 21.40 -12.57
N PHE A 560 -19.78 21.53 -13.57
CA PHE A 560 -20.77 22.60 -13.60
C PHE A 560 -21.73 22.56 -12.40
N ALA A 561 -22.21 21.39 -11.99
CA ALA A 561 -23.07 21.22 -10.81
C ALA A 561 -22.36 21.70 -9.53
N LYS A 562 -21.06 21.40 -9.36
CA LYS A 562 -20.26 21.92 -8.24
C LYS A 562 -20.10 23.45 -8.31
N ASP A 563 -19.85 23.99 -9.51
CA ASP A 563 -19.63 25.43 -9.72
C ASP A 563 -20.88 26.27 -9.39
N VAL A 564 -22.09 25.74 -9.61
CA VAL A 564 -23.36 26.43 -9.27
C VAL A 564 -23.90 26.08 -7.87
N GLY A 565 -23.12 25.36 -7.06
CA GLY A 565 -23.49 25.01 -5.68
C GLY A 565 -24.60 23.96 -5.56
N ALA A 566 -24.73 23.09 -6.56
CA ALA A 566 -25.61 21.93 -6.56
C ALA A 566 -24.85 20.65 -6.08
N ASN A 567 -24.35 20.70 -4.84
CA ASN A 567 -23.45 19.71 -4.27
C ASN A 567 -24.08 18.32 -4.11
N LEU A 568 -25.36 18.23 -3.71
CA LEU A 568 -26.01 16.92 -3.55
C LEU A 568 -26.18 16.23 -4.91
N LEU A 569 -26.54 17.01 -5.93
CA LEU A 569 -26.65 16.49 -7.29
C LEU A 569 -25.28 16.07 -7.83
N ALA A 570 -24.22 16.83 -7.53
CA ALA A 570 -22.86 16.50 -7.90
C ALA A 570 -22.38 15.18 -7.25
N ASP A 571 -22.67 14.98 -5.97
CA ASP A 571 -22.31 13.75 -5.25
C ASP A 571 -23.04 12.53 -5.82
N ILE A 572 -24.33 12.68 -6.14
CA ILE A 572 -25.12 11.62 -6.80
C ILE A 572 -24.57 11.33 -8.20
N ILE A 573 -24.19 12.34 -8.98
CA ILE A 573 -23.56 12.16 -10.29
C ILE A 573 -22.24 11.40 -10.13
N GLN A 574 -21.39 11.82 -9.19
CA GLN A 574 -20.09 11.23 -8.92
C GLN A 574 -20.22 9.73 -8.56
N GLU A 575 -21.08 9.40 -7.59
CA GLU A 575 -21.41 8.01 -7.25
C GLU A 575 -21.96 7.21 -8.46
N THR A 576 -22.76 7.86 -9.31
CA THR A 576 -23.46 7.21 -10.43
C THR A 576 -22.54 6.89 -11.61
N ILE A 577 -21.50 7.69 -11.85
CA ILE A 577 -20.52 7.49 -12.93
C ILE A 577 -19.25 6.75 -12.50
N GLY A 578 -19.10 6.45 -11.20
CA GLY A 578 -17.96 5.70 -10.66
C GLY A 578 -16.66 6.51 -10.59
N LEU A 579 -16.77 7.82 -10.40
CA LEU A 579 -15.70 8.74 -10.01
C LEU A 579 -15.81 9.07 -8.52
#